data_AF-A0A7U6QP19-F1
#
_entry.id   AF-A0A7U6QP19-F1
#
_cell.length_a   1.000
_cell.length_b   1.000
_cell.length_c   1.000
_cell.angle_alpha   90.00
_cell.angle_beta   90.00
_cell.angle_gamma   90.00
#
_symmetry.space_group_name_H-M   'P 1'
#
loop_
_entity.id
_entity.type
_entity.pdbx_description
1 polymer ?
#
loop_
_entity_poly.entity_id
_entity_poly.type
_entity_poly.pdbx_seq_one_letter_code
_entity_poly.pdbx_strand_id
1 'polypeptide(L)'
;MPSDQPQQLGNEVFIAVTLPNSSERLPMNGKVVWINSKTQSGRPAGFAVQIGSDIAGQRIKNEVERLLAGKIDSLQSTYTM
;
A
#
# COMPACT_ATOMS: atom_id res chain seq x y z
N MET A 1 -3.26 3.58 -1.37
CA MET A 1 -4.10 3.20 -2.54
C MET A 1 -4.95 4.38 -2.94
N PRO A 2 -5.01 4.69 -4.25
CA PRO A 2 -5.98 5.62 -4.80
C PRO A 2 -7.40 5.14 -4.50
N SER A 3 -8.24 6.00 -3.93
CA SER A 3 -9.63 5.71 -3.62
C SER A 3 -10.38 7.00 -3.35
N ASP A 4 -11.60 7.12 -3.88
CA ASP A 4 -12.52 8.23 -3.56
C ASP A 4 -13.39 7.93 -2.33
N GLN A 5 -13.20 6.77 -1.69
CA GLN A 5 -13.97 6.42 -0.49
C GLN A 5 -13.50 7.24 0.71
N PRO A 6 -14.43 7.91 1.42
CA PRO A 6 -14.09 8.60 2.66
C PRO A 6 -13.65 7.57 3.70
N GLN A 7 -12.42 7.69 4.17
CA GLN A 7 -11.85 6.89 5.25
C GLN A 7 -11.55 7.78 6.45
N GLN A 8 -11.50 7.18 7.64
CA GLN A 8 -11.07 7.86 8.85
C GLN A 8 -9.73 7.28 9.33
N LEU A 9 -8.92 8.15 9.94
CA LEU A 9 -7.67 7.73 10.52
C LEU A 9 -7.95 6.72 11.64
N GLY A 10 -7.24 5.61 11.61
CA GLY A 10 -7.39 4.52 12.56
C GLY A 10 -8.46 3.49 12.23
N ASN A 11 -9.22 3.65 11.14
CA ASN A 11 -10.14 2.62 10.68
C ASN A 11 -9.40 1.32 10.36
N GLU A 12 -9.98 0.20 10.78
CA GLU A 12 -9.55 -1.12 10.35
C GLU A 12 -10.21 -1.45 9.00
N VAL A 13 -9.40 -1.94 8.06
CA VAL A 13 -9.83 -2.28 6.72
C VAL A 13 -9.26 -3.63 6.32
N PHE A 14 -10.04 -4.37 5.54
CA PHE A 14 -9.60 -5.60 4.89
C PHE A 14 -9.25 -5.29 3.44
N ILE A 15 -8.02 -5.58 3.05
CA ILE A 15 -7.54 -5.35 1.68
C ILE A 15 -6.93 -6.62 1.11
N ALA A 16 -6.99 -6.75 -0.22
CA ALA A 16 -6.26 -7.78 -0.95
C ALA A 16 -5.25 -7.10 -1.86
N VAL A 17 -3.97 -7.38 -1.64
CA VAL A 17 -2.86 -6.79 -2.41
C VAL A 17 -2.40 -7.79 -3.46
N THR A 18 -2.16 -7.32 -4.68
CA THR A 18 -1.50 -8.09 -5.75
C THR A 18 -0.18 -7.41 -6.05
N LEU A 19 0.91 -8.17 -5.99
CA LEU A 19 2.25 -7.62 -6.20
C LEU A 19 2.64 -7.67 -7.69
N PRO A 20 3.51 -6.76 -8.15
CA PRO A 20 4.04 -6.82 -9.51
C PRO A 20 4.64 -8.19 -9.82
N ASN A 21 4.36 -8.71 -11.02
CA ASN A 21 4.80 -10.04 -11.47
C ASN A 21 4.19 -11.23 -10.70
N SER A 22 3.20 -11.00 -9.84
CA SER A 22 2.42 -12.05 -9.18
C SER A 22 0.95 -11.98 -9.60
N SER A 23 0.31 -13.15 -9.72
CA SER A 23 -1.15 -13.28 -9.87
C SER A 23 -1.84 -13.63 -8.55
N GLU A 24 -1.06 -13.84 -7.48
CA GLU A 24 -1.57 -14.17 -6.15
C GLU A 24 -2.16 -12.90 -5.49
N ARG A 25 -3.41 -13.01 -5.03
CA ARG A 25 -4.03 -11.99 -4.18
C ARG A 25 -3.74 -12.33 -2.72
N LEU A 26 -3.02 -11.45 -2.04
CA LEU A 26 -2.66 -11.60 -0.63
C LEU A 26 -3.65 -10.79 0.23
N PRO A 27 -4.61 -11.44 0.90
CA PRO A 27 -5.50 -10.75 1.83
C PRO A 27 -4.74 -10.34 3.08
N MET A 28 -5.10 -9.18 3.63
CA MET A 28 -4.57 -8.68 4.90
C MET A 28 -5.55 -7.74 5.58
N ASN A 29 -5.53 -7.76 6.92
CA ASN A 29 -6.13 -6.71 7.73
C ASN A 29 -5.09 -5.63 7.95
N GLY A 30 -5.52 -4.38 7.86
CA GLY A 30 -4.64 -3.26 8.17
C GLY A 30 -5.41 -2.05 8.69
N LYS A 31 -4.65 -1.10 9.21
CA LYS A 31 -5.18 0.14 9.80
C LYS A 31 -4.86 1.33 8.92
N VAL A 32 -5.85 2.19 8.68
CA VAL A 32 -5.63 3.46 7.96
C VAL A 32 -4.77 4.38 8.82
N VAL A 33 -3.61 4.78 8.31
CA VAL A 33 -2.65 5.63 9.04
C VAL A 33 -2.39 6.97 8.36
N TRP A 34 -2.79 7.10 7.09
CA TRP A 34 -2.67 8.35 6.35
C TRP A 34 -3.80 8.46 5.32
N ILE A 35 -4.30 9.68 5.12
CA ILE A 35 -5.39 9.98 4.18
C ILE A 35 -4.99 11.20 3.36
N ASN A 36 -5.22 11.12 2.06
CA ASN A 36 -5.17 12.24 1.14
C ASN A 36 -6.56 12.42 0.51
N SER A 37 -7.28 13.47 0.93
CA SER A 37 -8.67 13.70 0.51
C SER A 37 -8.81 14.40 -0.84
N LYS A 38 -7.72 14.90 -1.43
CA LYS A 38 -7.75 15.62 -2.70
C LYS A 38 -6.60 15.19 -3.60
N THR A 39 -6.88 15.12 -4.90
CA THR A 39 -5.83 14.96 -5.90
C THR A 39 -5.06 16.27 -6.00
N GLN A 40 -3.78 16.26 -5.67
CA GLN A 40 -2.92 17.44 -5.76
C GLN A 40 -1.54 17.05 -6.31
N SER A 41 -1.07 17.78 -7.32
CA SER A 41 0.30 17.68 -7.84
C SER A 41 0.75 16.25 -8.17
N GLY A 42 -0.08 15.47 -8.86
CA GLY A 42 0.23 14.09 -9.26
C GLY A 42 0.00 13.02 -8.19
N ARG A 43 -0.43 13.40 -6.97
CA ARG A 43 -0.85 12.47 -5.91
C ARG A 43 -2.37 12.30 -5.96
N PRO A 44 -2.89 11.11 -6.30
CA PRO A 44 -4.33 10.87 -6.31
C PRO A 44 -4.92 10.91 -4.90
N ALA A 45 -6.22 11.22 -4.81
CA ALA A 45 -6.98 11.03 -3.59
C ALA A 45 -6.95 9.54 -3.17
N GLY A 46 -6.88 9.28 -1.87
CA GLY A 46 -6.76 7.93 -1.35
C GLY A 46 -6.30 7.88 0.09
N PHE A 47 -5.89 6.70 0.53
CA PHE A 47 -5.43 6.46 1.89
C PHE A 47 -4.31 5.42 1.91
N ALA A 48 -3.48 5.44 2.95
CA ALA A 48 -2.46 4.44 3.19
C ALA A 48 -2.83 3.61 4.42
N VAL A 49 -2.54 2.31 4.31
CA VAL A 49 -2.78 1.34 5.36
C VAL A 49 -1.46 0.81 5.86
N GLN A 50 -1.34 0.76 7.18
CA GLN A 50 -0.24 0.10 7.85
C GLN A 50 -0.36 -1.41 7.65
N ILE A 51 0.73 -2.01 7.17
CA ILE A 51 0.88 -3.46 7.09
C ILE A 51 0.85 -4.03 8.51
N GLY A 52 -0.03 -5.00 8.75
CA GLY A 52 -0.13 -5.69 10.03
C GLY A 52 1.16 -6.44 10.41
N SER A 53 1.34 -6.69 11.70
CA SER A 53 2.46 -7.51 12.21
C SER A 53 2.18 -9.01 12.19
N ASP A 54 1.03 -9.41 11.67
CA ASP A 54 0.58 -10.78 11.52
C ASP A 54 1.34 -11.51 10.39
N ILE A 55 1.14 -12.83 10.29
CA ILE A 55 1.84 -13.67 9.32
C ILE A 55 1.59 -13.19 7.87
N ALA A 56 0.36 -12.76 7.55
CA ALA A 56 0.04 -12.27 6.22
C ALA A 56 0.73 -10.93 5.94
N GLY A 57 0.68 -10.00 6.90
CA GLY A 57 1.39 -8.72 6.80
C GLY A 57 2.91 -8.88 6.64
N GLN A 58 3.55 -9.76 7.43
CA GLN A 58 4.99 -10.04 7.30
C GLN A 58 5.34 -10.64 5.94
N ARG A 59 4.53 -11.57 5.41
CA ARG A 59 4.74 -12.15 4.07
C ARG A 59 4.68 -11.07 2.99
N ILE A 60 3.70 -10.18 3.04
CA ILE A 60 3.57 -9.06 2.10
C ILE A 60 4.77 -8.11 2.20
N LYS A 61 5.18 -7.76 3.43
CA LYS A 61 6.35 -6.91 3.66
C LYS A 61 7.61 -7.51 3.03
N ASN A 62 7.90 -8.78 3.31
CA ASN A 62 9.09 -9.46 2.80
C ASN A 62 9.11 -9.51 1.27
N GLU A 63 7.96 -9.78 0.64
CA GLU A 63 7.87 -9.85 -0.81
C GLU A 63 8.00 -8.45 -1.45
N VAL A 64 7.44 -7.41 -0.83
CA VAL A 64 7.64 -6.02 -1.25
C VAL A 64 9.12 -5.63 -1.13
N GLU A 65 9.77 -5.91 0.00
CA GLU A 65 11.20 -5.64 0.19
C GLU A 65 12.06 -6.39 -0.83
N ARG A 66 11.74 -7.65 -1.13
CA ARG A 66 12.41 -8.45 -2.18
C ARG A 66 12.26 -7.84 -3.58
N LEU A 67 11.07 -7.31 -3.91
CA LEU A 67 10.82 -6.66 -5.21
C LEU A 67 11.49 -5.29 -5.33
N LEU A 68 11.67 -4.60 -4.21
CA LEU A 68 12.35 -3.30 -4.14
C LEU A 68 13.86 -3.44 -4.00
N ALA A 69 14.37 -4.58 -3.54
CA ALA A 69 15.79 -4.88 -3.51
C ALA A 69 16.39 -4.74 -4.92
N GLY A 70 17.36 -3.84 -5.07
CA GLY A 70 17.97 -3.53 -6.37
C GLY A 70 17.22 -2.52 -7.25
N LYS A 71 16.08 -1.98 -6.79
CA LYS A 71 15.33 -0.88 -7.45
C LYS A 71 15.48 0.47 -6.76
N ILE A 72 16.42 0.62 -5.83
CA ILE A 72 16.69 1.91 -5.15
C ILE A 72 17.02 3.02 -6.16
N ASP A 73 17.73 2.69 -7.24
CA ASP A 73 18.09 3.63 -8.32
C ASP A 73 17.07 3.65 -9.48
N SER A 74 15.88 3.05 -9.29
CA SER A 74 14.87 2.98 -10.33
C SER A 74 14.27 4.36 -10.65
N LEU A 75 14.34 4.78 -11.91
CA LEU A 75 13.70 6.00 -12.44
C LEU A 75 12.16 5.90 -12.52
N GLN A 76 11.58 4.74 -12.19
CA GLN A 76 10.14 4.51 -12.25
C GLN A 76 9.43 5.35 -11.17
N SER A 77 8.49 6.21 -11.59
CA SER A 77 7.76 7.09 -10.66
C SER A 77 7.05 6.29 -9.57
N THR A 78 7.31 6.65 -8.31
CA THR A 78 6.62 6.09 -7.15
C THR A 78 5.62 7.10 -6.59
N TYR A 79 4.61 6.62 -5.88
CA TYR A 79 3.70 7.51 -5.14
C TYR A 79 4.27 7.94 -3.77
N THR A 80 5.48 7.48 -3.43
CA THR A 80 6.06 7.60 -2.08
C THR A 80 7.34 8.44 -2.03
N MET A 81 7.63 9.26 -3.05
CA MET A 81 8.67 10.30 -3.02
C MET A 81 8.09 11.58 -3.63
#